data_AF-A0A1A8QYF4-F1
#
_entry.id   AF-A0A1A8QYF4-F1
#
_cell.length_a   1.000
_cell.length_b   1.000
_cell.length_c   1.000
_cell.angle_alpha   90.00
_cell.angle_beta   90.00
_cell.angle_gamma   90.00
#
_symmetry.space_group_name_H-M   'P 1'
#
loop_
_entity.id
_entity.type
_entity.pdbx_description
1 polymer ?
#
loop_
_entity_poly.entity_id
_entity_poly.type
_entity_poly.pdbx_seq_one_letter_code
_entity_poly.pdbx_strand_id
1 'polypeptide(L)'
;ASICTMGANASALEKEIGPEQFPVNEHYFGLVNFGNTCYCNSVLQALYFCRPFREKVLAYKVQPRRKESLLTCLADLFNSIATQKKKVGVIPPKKFISRLRKENELFDNYMQQDAHEFL
;
A
#
# COMPACT_ATOMS: atom_id res chain seq x y z
N ALA A 1 31.20 19.70 -3.93
CA ALA A 1 29.79 19.58 -3.53
C ALA A 1 28.99 19.27 -4.80
N SER A 2 28.53 18.04 -4.96
CA SER A 2 27.71 17.65 -6.11
C SER A 2 26.26 18.02 -5.80
N ILE A 3 25.74 19.06 -6.45
CA ILE A 3 24.32 19.40 -6.37
C ILE A 3 23.57 18.28 -7.08
N CYS A 4 22.94 17.39 -6.32
CA CYS A 4 22.07 16.36 -6.86
C CYS A 4 20.74 17.02 -7.23
N THR A 5 20.70 17.70 -8.38
CA THR A 5 19.51 18.37 -8.88
C THR A 5 18.43 17.31 -9.14
N MET A 6 17.31 17.36 -8.39
CA MET A 6 16.16 16.52 -8.69
C MET A 6 15.69 16.79 -10.12
N GLY A 7 15.52 15.74 -10.93
CA GLY A 7 15.06 15.88 -12.30
C GLY A 7 13.72 16.59 -12.38
N ALA A 8 13.46 17.32 -13.47
CA ALA A 8 12.24 18.10 -13.69
C ALA A 8 10.93 17.28 -13.51
N ASN A 9 11.02 15.96 -13.58
CA ASN A 9 9.92 14.99 -13.47
C ASN A 9 9.63 14.49 -12.05
N ALA A 10 10.31 14.97 -11.00
CA ALA A 10 10.06 14.57 -9.62
C ALA A 10 8.68 15.05 -9.11
N SER A 11 7.98 14.21 -8.36
CA SER A 11 6.70 14.56 -7.72
C SER A 11 6.87 15.67 -6.67
N ALA A 12 5.76 16.31 -6.26
CA ALA A 12 5.77 17.33 -5.21
C ALA A 12 6.33 16.79 -3.88
N LEU A 13 5.95 15.58 -3.49
CA LEU A 13 6.45 14.94 -2.27
C LEU A 13 7.95 14.64 -2.34
N GLU A 14 8.46 14.17 -3.49
CA GLU A 14 9.90 14.00 -3.69
C GLU A 14 10.63 15.33 -3.54
N LYS A 15 10.05 16.42 -4.06
CA LYS A 15 10.62 17.76 -3.98
C LYS A 15 10.67 18.30 -2.55
N GLU A 16 9.62 18.04 -1.77
CA GLU A 16 9.48 18.50 -0.38
C GLU A 16 10.42 17.75 0.56
N ILE A 17 10.55 16.43 0.41
CA ILE A 17 11.49 15.62 1.21
C ILE A 17 12.95 15.92 0.80
N GLY A 18 13.19 16.10 -0.50
CA GLY A 18 14.52 16.34 -1.04
C GLY A 18 15.35 15.06 -1.24
N PRO A 19 16.38 15.12 -2.10
CA PRO A 19 17.11 13.95 -2.57
C PRO A 19 17.96 13.27 -1.49
N GLU A 20 18.44 14.02 -0.50
CA GLU A 20 19.30 13.50 0.58
C GLU A 20 18.50 12.78 1.67
N GLN A 21 17.25 13.18 1.91
CA GLN A 21 16.41 12.63 2.97
C GLN A 21 15.47 11.53 2.47
N PHE A 22 15.20 11.47 1.17
CA PHE A 22 14.32 10.45 0.61
C PHE A 22 14.94 9.05 0.78
N PRO A 23 14.32 8.15 1.56
CA PRO A 23 14.95 6.87 1.86
C PRO A 23 15.17 6.02 0.61
N VAL A 24 16.33 5.39 0.54
CA VAL A 24 16.69 4.51 -0.57
C VAL A 24 15.79 3.27 -0.55
N ASN A 25 15.28 2.88 -1.72
CA ASN A 25 14.36 1.74 -1.92
C ASN A 25 12.99 1.83 -1.22
N GLU A 26 12.60 3.01 -0.71
CA GLU A 26 11.23 3.22 -0.23
C GLU A 26 10.33 3.79 -1.33
N HIS A 27 9.06 3.41 -1.26
CA HIS A 27 8.03 3.79 -2.21
C HIS A 27 6.82 4.32 -1.44
N TYR A 28 6.43 5.57 -1.69
CA TYR A 28 5.30 6.22 -1.04
C TYR A 28 4.10 6.29 -1.97
N PHE A 29 3.17 5.35 -1.79
CA PHE A 29 1.99 5.24 -2.64
C PHE A 29 0.72 5.40 -1.83
N GLY A 30 -0.08 6.39 -2.21
CA GLY A 30 -1.45 6.52 -1.71
C GLY A 30 -2.36 5.41 -2.22
N LEU A 31 -3.46 5.17 -1.53
CA LEU A 31 -4.48 4.19 -1.94
C LEU A 31 -5.77 4.91 -2.37
N VAL A 32 -6.29 4.55 -3.54
CA VAL A 32 -7.56 5.10 -4.04
C VAL A 32 -8.70 4.71 -3.09
N ASN A 33 -9.57 5.67 -2.76
CA ASN A 33 -10.80 5.41 -2.02
C ASN A 33 -11.91 4.96 -2.97
N PHE A 34 -12.57 3.83 -2.69
CA PHE A 34 -13.64 3.24 -3.50
C PHE A 34 -15.02 3.39 -2.85
N GLY A 35 -15.31 4.60 -2.37
CA GLY A 35 -16.53 4.92 -1.63
C GLY A 35 -16.44 4.43 -0.20
N ASN A 36 -16.19 5.35 0.73
CA ASN A 36 -16.08 5.07 2.17
C ASN A 36 -15.07 3.98 2.56
N THR A 37 -14.05 3.69 1.75
CA THR A 37 -13.01 2.68 2.08
C THR A 37 -11.76 3.29 2.75
N CYS A 38 -11.85 4.53 3.23
CA CYS A 38 -10.72 5.21 3.87
C CYS A 38 -10.28 4.54 5.18
N TYR A 39 -11.21 3.93 5.93
CA TYR A 39 -10.91 3.15 7.14
C TYR A 39 -9.94 1.99 6.83
N CYS A 40 -10.17 1.29 5.73
CA CYS A 40 -9.31 0.22 5.25
C CYS A 40 -7.97 0.78 4.76
N ASN A 41 -8.01 1.86 3.97
CA ASN A 41 -6.78 2.46 3.42
C ASN A 41 -5.83 2.95 4.51
N SER A 42 -6.33 3.59 5.57
CA SER A 42 -5.49 4.10 6.67
C SER A 42 -4.81 2.97 7.45
N VAL A 43 -5.55 1.89 7.75
CA VAL A 43 -4.99 0.70 8.42
C VAL A 43 -3.98 -0.02 7.55
N LEU A 44 -4.24 -0.18 6.25
CA LEU A 44 -3.27 -0.77 5.31
C LEU A 44 -1.96 0.03 5.26
N GLN A 45 -2.03 1.36 5.31
CA GLN A 45 -0.84 2.21 5.38
C GLN A 45 -0.10 2.00 6.70
N ALA A 46 -0.79 2.01 7.84
CA ALA A 46 -0.18 1.74 9.14
C ALA A 46 0.54 0.38 9.16
N LEU A 47 -0.13 -0.68 8.70
CA LEU A 47 0.44 -2.03 8.60
C LEU A 47 1.63 -2.09 7.62
N TYR A 48 1.59 -1.37 6.50
CA TYR A 48 2.70 -1.34 5.56
C TYR A 48 3.96 -0.72 6.18
N PHE A 49 3.81 0.31 7.02
CA PHE A 49 4.95 0.93 7.71
C PHE A 49 5.37 0.23 8.99
N CYS A 50 4.60 -0.75 9.48
CA CYS A 50 5.08 -1.73 10.45
C CYS A 50 6.09 -2.69 9.77
N ARG A 51 7.37 -2.29 9.75
CA ARG A 51 8.45 -3.03 9.03
C ARG A 51 8.45 -4.55 9.25
N PRO A 52 8.36 -5.07 10.50
CA PRO A 52 8.35 -6.52 10.70
C PRO A 52 7.16 -7.22 10.01
N PHE A 53 5.99 -6.58 10.01
CA PHE A 53 4.80 -7.10 9.34
C PHE A 53 4.97 -7.06 7.82
N ARG A 54 5.39 -5.92 7.27
CA ARG A 54 5.66 -5.76 5.83
C ARG A 54 6.62 -6.82 5.31
N GLU A 55 7.73 -7.05 6.01
CA GLU A 55 8.73 -8.04 5.62
C GLU A 55 8.16 -9.46 5.58
N LYS A 56 7.36 -9.85 6.58
CA LYS A 56 6.70 -11.16 6.61
C LYS A 56 5.66 -11.32 5.50
N VAL A 57 4.88 -10.28 5.21
CA VAL A 57 3.89 -10.28 4.12
C VAL A 57 4.58 -10.36 2.75
N LEU A 58 5.69 -9.65 2.54
CA LEU A 58 6.47 -9.75 1.31
C LEU A 58 7.13 -11.13 1.16
N ALA A 59 7.67 -11.70 2.24
CA ALA A 59 8.21 -13.06 2.22
C ALA A 59 7.13 -14.12 1.92
N TYR A 60 5.89 -13.88 2.38
CA TYR A 60 4.75 -14.75 2.08
C TYR A 60 4.43 -14.80 0.58
N LYS A 61 4.62 -13.68 -0.14
CA LYS A 61 4.35 -13.57 -1.59
C LYS A 61 5.23 -14.49 -2.45
N VAL A 62 6.47 -14.75 -2.02
CA VAL A 62 7.47 -15.50 -2.80
C VAL A 62 7.19 -17.02 -2.81
N GLN A 63 6.34 -17.50 -1.91
CA GLN A 63 6.09 -18.94 -1.75
C GLN A 63 5.19 -19.49 -2.87
N PRO A 64 5.56 -20.62 -3.52
CA PRO A 64 4.80 -21.18 -4.63
C PRO A 64 3.47 -21.81 -4.20
N ARG A 65 2.49 -21.83 -5.11
CA ARG A 65 1.18 -22.53 -5.00
C ARG A 65 0.34 -22.18 -3.76
N ARG A 66 -0.21 -20.97 -3.75
CA ARG A 66 -1.21 -20.53 -2.75
C ARG A 66 -2.58 -20.40 -3.39
N LYS A 67 -3.61 -20.92 -2.71
CA LYS A 67 -5.00 -20.59 -3.03
C LYS A 67 -5.23 -19.12 -2.69
N GLU A 68 -6.03 -18.45 -3.51
CA GLU A 68 -6.41 -17.07 -3.29
C GLU A 68 -7.17 -16.91 -1.95
N SER A 69 -6.75 -15.92 -1.17
CA SER A 69 -7.30 -15.48 0.13
C SER A 69 -7.04 -14.00 0.36
N LEU A 70 -7.68 -13.38 1.36
CA LEU A 70 -7.39 -11.99 1.75
C LEU A 70 -5.88 -11.75 2.02
N LEU A 71 -5.18 -12.68 2.66
CA LEU A 71 -3.74 -12.58 2.89
C LEU A 71 -2.94 -12.59 1.57
N THR A 72 -3.32 -13.40 0.57
CA THR A 72 -2.65 -13.33 -0.74
C THR A 72 -2.91 -12.01 -1.45
N CYS A 73 -4.12 -11.45 -1.34
CA CYS A 73 -4.43 -10.13 -1.89
C CYS A 73 -3.67 -9.00 -1.18
N LEU A 74 -3.47 -9.12 0.14
CA LEU A 74 -2.65 -8.19 0.91
C LEU A 74 -1.19 -8.26 0.48
N ALA A 75 -0.66 -9.47 0.33
CA ALA A 75 0.70 -9.72 -0.14
C ALA A 75 0.93 -9.17 -1.56
N ASP A 76 -0.03 -9.37 -2.46
CA ASP A 76 -0.02 -8.77 -3.80
C ASP A 76 -0.02 -7.24 -3.74
N LEU A 77 -0.84 -6.64 -2.87
CA LEU A 77 -0.90 -5.18 -2.69
C LEU A 77 0.43 -4.63 -2.15
N PHE A 78 0.98 -5.23 -1.10
CA PHE A 78 2.25 -4.79 -0.51
C PHE A 78 3.40 -4.93 -1.50
N ASN A 79 3.45 -6.04 -2.24
CA ASN A 79 4.43 -6.23 -3.31
C ASN A 79 4.25 -5.20 -4.41
N SER A 80 3.00 -4.87 -4.79
CA SER A 80 2.72 -3.88 -5.82
C SER A 80 3.18 -2.46 -5.49
N ILE A 81 3.29 -2.12 -4.19
CA ILE A 81 3.88 -0.87 -3.70
C ILE A 81 5.41 -0.99 -3.71
N ALA A 82 5.94 -2.07 -3.12
CA ALA A 82 7.37 -2.26 -2.91
C ALA A 82 8.20 -2.38 -4.21
N THR A 83 7.57 -2.82 -5.31
CA THR A 83 8.25 -3.02 -6.60
C THR A 83 7.94 -1.93 -7.63
N GLN A 84 7.42 -0.78 -7.20
CA GLN A 84 7.15 0.32 -8.13
C GLN A 84 8.44 0.88 -8.72
N LYS A 85 8.36 1.38 -9.96
CA LYS A 85 9.50 2.07 -10.61
C LYS A 85 9.62 3.52 -10.14
N LYS A 86 8.49 4.15 -9.81
CA LYS A 86 8.43 5.53 -9.31
C LYS A 86 8.48 5.50 -7.79
N LYS A 87 9.13 6.49 -7.19
CA LYS A 87 9.21 6.67 -5.74
C LYS A 87 7.87 7.05 -5.11
N VAL A 88 7.04 7.81 -5.84
CA VAL A 88 5.77 8.32 -5.34
C VAL A 88 4.66 8.08 -6.35
N GLY A 89 3.46 7.76 -5.87
CA GLY A 89 2.27 7.63 -6.73
C GLY A 89 1.01 7.23 -5.99
N VAL A 90 0.07 6.62 -6.72
CA VAL A 90 -1.21 6.15 -6.18
C VAL A 90 -1.50 4.77 -6.77
N ILE A 91 -1.96 3.83 -5.93
CA ILE A 91 -2.36 2.48 -6.32
C ILE A 91 -3.85 2.25 -6.02
N PRO A 92 -4.61 1.65 -6.95
CA PRO A 92 -5.98 1.23 -6.68
C PRO A 92 -6.02 -0.17 -6.02
N PRO A 93 -6.41 -0.32 -4.72
CA PRO A 93 -6.46 -1.63 -4.04
C PRO A 93 -7.68 -2.50 -4.42
N LYS A 94 -8.12 -2.49 -5.69
CA LYS A 94 -9.40 -3.11 -6.14
C LYS A 94 -9.51 -4.59 -5.76
N LYS A 95 -8.45 -5.37 -5.95
CA LYS A 95 -8.45 -6.82 -5.66
C LYS A 95 -8.62 -7.09 -4.16
N PHE A 96 -7.90 -6.33 -3.32
CA PHE A 96 -8.00 -6.44 -1.87
C PHE A 96 -9.40 -6.08 -1.39
N ILE A 97 -9.95 -4.93 -1.82
CA ILE A 97 -11.30 -4.50 -1.43
C ILE A 97 -12.36 -5.50 -1.89
N SER A 98 -12.29 -6.00 -3.12
CA SER A 98 -13.23 -7.01 -3.62
C SER A 98 -13.14 -8.31 -2.83
N ARG A 99 -11.94 -8.72 -2.40
CA ARG A 99 -11.75 -9.90 -1.56
C ARG A 99 -12.28 -9.71 -0.15
N LEU A 100 -12.02 -8.56 0.47
CA LEU A 100 -12.51 -8.19 1.79
C LEU A 100 -14.04 -8.28 1.86
N ARG A 101 -14.73 -7.62 0.91
CA ARG A 101 -16.19 -7.64 0.80
C ARG A 101 -16.74 -9.07 0.66
N LYS A 102 -16.07 -9.89 -0.16
CA LYS A 102 -16.48 -11.29 -0.36
C LYS A 102 -16.25 -12.17 0.87
N GLU A 103 -15.23 -11.89 1.67
CA GLU A 103 -14.88 -12.71 2.84
C GLU A 103 -15.60 -12.27 4.13
N ASN A 104 -16.10 -11.04 4.19
CA ASN A 104 -16.81 -10.53 5.37
C ASN A 104 -17.98 -9.61 4.97
N GLU A 105 -19.20 -10.10 5.18
CA GLU A 105 -20.46 -9.40 4.87
C GLU A 105 -20.59 -8.06 5.60
N LEU A 106 -19.99 -7.92 6.79
CA LEU A 106 -19.95 -6.65 7.52
C LEU A 106 -19.37 -5.50 6.67
N PHE A 107 -18.39 -5.83 5.83
CA PHE A 107 -17.72 -4.87 4.96
C PHE A 107 -18.28 -4.85 3.54
N ASP A 108 -19.23 -5.72 3.19
CA ASP A 108 -19.86 -5.80 1.86
C ASP A 108 -20.96 -4.76 1.65
N ASN A 109 -20.58 -3.50 1.82
CA ASN A 109 -21.45 -2.36 1.58
C ASN A 109 -20.61 -1.13 1.22
N TYR A 110 -21.30 -0.01 1.05
CA TYR A 110 -20.71 1.29 0.73
C TYR A 110 -20.71 2.24 1.94
N MET A 111 -20.95 1.74 3.14
CA MET A 111 -20.95 2.55 4.36
C MET A 111 -19.53 2.72 4.89
N GLN A 112 -19.33 3.81 5.63
CA GLN A 112 -18.10 3.97 6.40
C GLN A 112 -18.11 3.00 7.58
N GLN A 113 -16.94 2.46 7.90
CA GLN A 113 -16.76 1.43 8.93
C GLN A 113 -15.71 1.88 9.95
N ASP A 114 -15.70 1.22 11.10
CA ASP A 114 -14.69 1.44 12.12
C ASP A 114 -13.34 0.83 11.66
N ALA A 115 -12.28 1.62 11.70
CA ALA A 115 -10.94 1.17 11.31
C ALA A 115 -10.37 0.11 12.28
N HIS A 116 -10.74 0.18 13.56
CA HIS A 116 -10.36 -0.82 14.55
C HIS A 116 -11.09 -2.14 14.33
N GLU A 117 -12.34 -2.12 13.83
CA GLU A 117 -13.06 -3.35 13.47
C GLU A 117 -12.47 -4.02 12.22
N PHE A 118 -11.84 -3.24 11.33
CA PHE A 118 -11.11 -3.78 10.18
C PHE A 118 -9.72 -4.36 10.52
N LEU A 119 -9.03 -3.82 11.53
CA LEU A 119 -7.66 -4.22 11.92
C LEU A 119 -7.62 -5.63 12.54
#